data_AF-A0A4Q9PE11-F1
#
_entry.id   AF-A0A4Q9PE11-F1
#
_cell.length_a   1.000
_cell.length_b   1.000
_cell.length_c   1.000
_cell.angle_alpha   90.00
_cell.angle_beta   90.00
_cell.angle_gamma   90.00
#
_symmetry.space_group_name_H-M   'P 1'
#
loop_
_entity.id
_entity.type
_entity.pdbx_description
1 polymer ?
#
loop_
_entity_poly.entity_id
_entity_poly.type
_entity_poly.pdbx_seq_one_letter_code
_entity_poly.pdbx_strand_id
1 'polypeptide(L)'
;LADTSVDYGPFANVSQFRLLDHFYGRSDTHSLDSLDDLISVIQSPGFSPTDLDNFSAKKAEHALDVWMSTSGLFSADDGWHQSSVEIPLPRTYAKYKSEAAAPKFTVPGVVHRRLLPLIKLAVQDPESHLKHIYHWLAHRRYWIPPLSRPEPESESEPEPEPEPSPSSSRSTSSQPNNPSPIRVYTDCYNSDAMLDAEAAIHKKPRAAGDPADLEYAILPLLLWSDATQLSSFGSASLWPIYLYFGSLSKYCRGRPTEFLAHHLAYIPGVSNLRD
;
A
#
# COMPACT_ATOMS: atom_id res chain seq x y z
N LEU A 1 6.69 -64.03 -23.35
CA LEU A 1 6.99 -62.60 -23.53
C LEU A 1 6.94 -61.99 -22.14
N ALA A 2 8.06 -61.45 -21.64
CA ALA A 2 8.14 -60.98 -20.27
C ALA A 2 7.39 -59.65 -20.14
N ASP A 3 6.58 -59.53 -19.10
CA ASP A 3 5.83 -58.32 -18.77
C ASP A 3 6.80 -57.27 -18.21
N THR A 4 7.12 -56.25 -19.01
CA THR A 4 8.00 -55.16 -18.59
C THR A 4 7.21 -54.20 -17.71
N SER A 5 7.04 -54.58 -16.44
CA SER A 5 6.59 -53.68 -15.37
C SER A 5 7.45 -52.42 -15.41
N VAL A 6 6.88 -51.32 -15.88
CA VAL A 6 7.56 -50.02 -15.93
C VAL A 6 7.81 -49.58 -14.49
N ASP A 7 9.07 -49.33 -14.16
CA ASP A 7 9.47 -48.86 -12.84
C ASP A 7 9.09 -47.38 -12.68
N TYR A 8 8.18 -47.10 -11.76
CA TYR A 8 7.73 -45.75 -11.38
C TYR A 8 8.34 -45.31 -10.04
N GLY A 9 9.34 -46.02 -9.52
CA GLY A 9 9.94 -45.76 -8.21
C GLY A 9 8.94 -45.96 -7.07
N PRO A 10 8.78 -45.00 -6.14
CA PRO A 10 7.91 -45.15 -4.97
C PRO A 10 6.40 -45.02 -5.29
N PHE A 11 6.02 -44.75 -6.54
CA PHE A 11 4.64 -44.43 -6.91
C PHE A 11 3.87 -45.64 -7.44
N ALA A 12 2.58 -45.74 -7.09
CA ALA A 12 1.75 -46.89 -7.43
C ALA A 12 1.35 -46.94 -8.92
N ASN A 13 1.50 -45.84 -9.67
CA ASN A 13 1.19 -45.77 -11.09
C ASN A 13 1.84 -44.55 -11.78
N VAL A 14 1.80 -44.56 -13.11
CA VAL A 14 2.32 -43.51 -13.99
C VAL A 14 1.71 -42.12 -13.74
N SER A 15 0.46 -42.03 -13.28
CA SER A 15 -0.21 -40.74 -13.05
C SER A 15 0.34 -40.03 -11.82
N GLN A 16 0.55 -40.78 -10.72
CA GLN A 16 1.23 -40.28 -9.52
C GLN A 16 2.66 -39.83 -9.85
N PHE A 17 3.41 -40.66 -10.57
CA PHE A 17 4.76 -40.31 -11.03
C PHE A 17 4.78 -39.02 -11.87
N ARG A 18 3.91 -38.89 -12.89
CA ARG A 18 3.87 -37.71 -13.77
C ARG A 18 3.47 -36.42 -13.07
N LEU A 19 2.57 -36.47 -12.09
CA LEU A 19 2.20 -35.29 -11.30
C LEU A 19 3.40 -34.78 -10.50
N LEU A 20 4.16 -35.67 -9.87
CA LEU A 20 5.29 -35.29 -9.01
C LEU A 20 6.56 -34.97 -9.82
N ASP A 21 6.79 -35.65 -10.95
CA ASP A 21 7.81 -35.27 -11.94
C ASP A 21 7.56 -33.86 -12.50
N HIS A 22 6.30 -33.52 -12.81
CA HIS A 22 5.93 -32.16 -13.21
C HIS A 22 6.15 -31.14 -12.09
N PHE A 23 5.71 -31.46 -10.86
CA PHE A 23 5.83 -30.62 -9.67
C PHE A 23 7.30 -30.28 -9.37
N TYR A 24 8.19 -31.28 -9.27
CA TYR A 24 9.60 -31.04 -9.00
C TYR A 24 10.42 -30.57 -10.22
N GLY A 25 9.92 -30.78 -11.44
CA GLY A 25 10.66 -30.52 -12.67
C GLY A 25 10.52 -29.12 -13.28
N ARG A 26 9.62 -28.24 -12.79
CA ARG A 26 9.26 -27.01 -13.53
C ARG A 26 9.22 -25.66 -12.79
N SER A 27 9.38 -25.57 -11.47
CA SER A 27 9.62 -24.29 -10.79
C SER A 27 10.21 -24.48 -9.39
N ASP A 28 10.89 -23.43 -8.93
CA ASP A 28 11.41 -23.15 -7.61
C ASP A 28 10.36 -22.66 -6.58
N THR A 29 9.10 -22.45 -6.98
CA THR A 29 8.02 -21.92 -6.11
C THR A 29 6.78 -22.80 -6.06
N HIS A 30 6.90 -24.00 -5.47
CA HIS A 30 5.78 -24.94 -5.30
C HIS A 30 5.51 -25.26 -3.82
N SER A 31 4.25 -25.12 -3.39
CA SER A 31 3.77 -25.62 -2.09
C SER A 31 3.14 -27.00 -2.25
N LEU A 32 3.27 -27.86 -1.21
CA LEU A 32 2.54 -29.13 -1.15
C LEU A 32 1.02 -28.91 -1.14
N ASP A 33 0.54 -27.88 -0.43
CA ASP A 33 -0.89 -27.54 -0.39
C ASP A 33 -1.45 -27.26 -1.79
N SER A 34 -0.68 -26.56 -2.64
CA SER A 34 -1.08 -26.25 -4.02
C SER A 34 -1.09 -27.48 -4.95
N LEU A 35 -0.33 -28.53 -4.61
CA LEU A 35 -0.40 -29.81 -5.31
C LEU A 35 -1.65 -30.60 -4.88
N ASP A 36 -1.96 -30.62 -3.58
CA ASP A 36 -3.17 -31.27 -3.07
C ASP A 36 -4.45 -30.57 -3.58
N ASP A 37 -4.46 -29.23 -3.68
CA ASP A 37 -5.51 -28.47 -4.35
C ASP A 37 -5.68 -28.88 -5.83
N LEU A 38 -4.58 -29.02 -6.58
CA LEU A 38 -4.62 -29.48 -7.97
C LEU A 38 -5.13 -30.92 -8.09
N ILE A 39 -4.74 -31.81 -7.19
CA ILE A 39 -5.24 -33.19 -7.12
C ILE A 39 -6.75 -33.19 -6.83
N SER A 40 -7.22 -32.34 -5.92
CA SER A 40 -8.63 -32.14 -5.62
C SER A 40 -9.44 -31.69 -6.85
N VAL A 41 -8.92 -30.73 -7.63
CA VAL A 41 -9.54 -30.32 -8.91
C VAL A 41 -9.62 -31.47 -9.91
N ILE A 42 -8.53 -32.24 -10.09
CA ILE A 42 -8.50 -33.37 -11.03
C ILE A 42 -9.46 -34.50 -10.62
N GLN A 43 -9.70 -34.68 -9.32
CA GLN A 43 -10.64 -35.66 -8.77
C GLN A 43 -12.08 -35.15 -8.65
N SER A 44 -12.34 -33.87 -8.96
CA SER A 44 -13.66 -33.26 -8.74
C SER A 44 -14.74 -33.81 -9.69
N PRO A 45 -16.00 -33.96 -9.22
CA PRO A 45 -17.09 -34.45 -10.08
C PRO A 45 -17.33 -33.52 -11.28
N GLY A 46 -17.11 -34.04 -12.49
CA GLY A 46 -17.27 -33.30 -13.73
C GLY A 46 -15.95 -32.81 -14.36
N PHE A 47 -14.81 -32.99 -13.70
CA PHE A 47 -13.50 -32.81 -14.35
C PHE A 47 -13.22 -33.99 -15.29
N SER A 48 -13.03 -33.73 -16.59
CA SER A 48 -12.55 -34.72 -17.55
C SER A 48 -11.27 -34.25 -18.25
N PRO A 49 -10.21 -35.06 -18.31
CA PRO A 49 -9.00 -34.74 -19.07
C PRO A 49 -9.26 -34.48 -20.57
N THR A 50 -10.34 -35.05 -21.13
CA THR A 50 -10.74 -34.82 -22.54
C THR A 50 -11.16 -33.38 -22.81
N ASP A 51 -11.67 -32.67 -21.81
CA ASP A 51 -12.19 -31.32 -21.98
C ASP A 51 -11.06 -30.29 -22.12
N LEU A 52 -9.82 -30.74 -21.87
CA LEU A 52 -8.59 -30.02 -22.11
C LEU A 52 -8.08 -30.19 -23.57
N ASP A 53 -8.74 -30.99 -24.41
CA ASP A 53 -8.36 -31.16 -25.81
C ASP A 53 -8.42 -29.82 -26.57
N ASN A 54 -7.28 -29.41 -27.11
CA ASN A 54 -7.06 -28.08 -27.71
C ASN A 54 -7.21 -26.89 -26.73
N PHE A 55 -7.42 -27.10 -25.44
CA PHE A 55 -7.33 -26.06 -24.41
C PHE A 55 -5.85 -25.74 -24.10
N SER A 56 -5.57 -24.51 -23.66
CA SER A 56 -4.22 -24.11 -23.22
C SER A 56 -4.29 -22.85 -22.37
N ALA A 57 -3.25 -22.59 -21.56
CA ALA A 57 -3.15 -21.38 -20.74
C ALA A 57 -3.41 -20.10 -21.57
N LYS A 58 -2.78 -19.95 -22.73
CA LYS A 58 -3.00 -18.82 -23.65
C LYS A 58 -4.45 -18.65 -24.12
N LYS A 59 -5.20 -19.75 -24.28
CA LYS A 59 -6.63 -19.69 -24.62
C LYS A 59 -7.50 -19.33 -23.42
N ALA A 60 -7.14 -19.81 -22.23
CA ALA A 60 -7.78 -19.41 -20.97
C ALA A 60 -7.57 -17.91 -20.70
N GLU A 61 -6.33 -17.43 -20.82
CA GLU A 61 -5.94 -16.02 -20.71
C GLU A 61 -6.73 -15.14 -21.68
N HIS A 62 -6.75 -15.47 -22.96
CA HIS A 62 -7.54 -14.74 -23.96
C HIS A 62 -9.05 -14.79 -23.68
N ALA A 63 -9.58 -15.91 -23.18
CA ALA A 63 -10.98 -16.00 -22.81
C ALA A 63 -11.31 -15.08 -21.62
N LEU A 64 -10.42 -14.97 -20.63
CA LEU A 64 -10.55 -14.05 -19.49
C LEU A 64 -10.41 -12.58 -19.89
N ASP A 65 -9.47 -12.24 -20.79
CA ASP A 65 -9.25 -10.87 -21.29
C ASP A 65 -10.46 -10.35 -22.10
N VAL A 66 -11.12 -11.23 -22.86
CA VAL A 66 -12.35 -10.89 -23.61
C VAL A 66 -13.62 -10.93 -22.75
N TRP A 67 -13.60 -11.61 -21.60
CA TRP A 67 -14.81 -11.80 -20.78
C TRP A 67 -15.14 -10.58 -19.93
N MET A 68 -16.15 -9.82 -20.36
CA MET A 68 -16.71 -8.72 -19.59
C MET A 68 -17.93 -9.19 -18.78
N SER A 69 -17.76 -9.41 -17.48
CA SER A 69 -18.91 -9.57 -16.57
C SER A 69 -19.71 -8.27 -16.49
N THR A 70 -21.00 -8.34 -16.79
CA THR A 70 -21.94 -7.21 -16.65
C THR A 70 -22.41 -6.97 -15.22
N SER A 71 -22.02 -7.82 -14.25
CA SER A 71 -22.65 -7.88 -12.92
C SER A 71 -21.65 -8.27 -11.83
N GLY A 72 -20.83 -7.33 -11.37
CA GLY A 72 -19.91 -7.57 -10.25
C GLY A 72 -19.06 -6.36 -9.88
N LEU A 73 -17.86 -6.26 -10.49
CA LEU A 73 -16.76 -5.41 -9.99
C LEU A 73 -17.11 -3.92 -9.78
N PHE A 74 -18.01 -3.39 -10.61
CA PHE A 74 -18.44 -1.99 -10.58
C PHE A 74 -19.94 -1.83 -10.31
N SER A 75 -20.53 -2.67 -9.45
CA SER A 75 -21.96 -2.54 -9.09
C SER A 75 -22.28 -1.20 -8.42
N ALA A 76 -23.47 -0.68 -8.72
CA ALA A 76 -24.03 0.48 -8.04
C ALA A 76 -24.32 0.20 -6.55
N ASP A 77 -24.59 -1.06 -6.19
CA ASP A 77 -24.77 -1.51 -4.80
C ASP A 77 -23.49 -1.31 -3.97
N ASP A 78 -22.33 -1.56 -4.60
CA ASP A 78 -21.00 -1.29 -4.06
C ASP A 78 -20.59 0.19 -4.16
N GLY A 79 -21.55 1.09 -4.41
CA GLY A 79 -21.38 2.54 -4.46
C GLY A 79 -20.61 3.06 -5.69
N TRP A 80 -20.40 2.24 -6.73
CA TRP A 80 -19.81 2.69 -7.98
C TRP A 80 -20.81 3.44 -8.87
N HIS A 81 -20.29 4.43 -9.59
CA HIS A 81 -21.01 5.22 -10.56
C HIS A 81 -20.16 5.37 -11.83
N GLN A 82 -20.79 5.43 -12.99
CA GLN A 82 -20.11 5.69 -14.27
C GLN A 82 -20.50 7.08 -14.77
N SER A 83 -19.51 7.88 -15.15
CA SER A 83 -19.72 9.24 -15.67
C SER A 83 -18.68 9.59 -16.75
N SER A 84 -18.86 10.76 -17.36
CA SER A 84 -17.87 11.37 -18.25
C SER A 84 -17.28 12.60 -17.59
N VAL A 85 -15.97 12.82 -17.74
CA VAL A 85 -15.26 13.97 -17.14
C VAL A 85 -14.69 14.86 -18.25
N GLU A 86 -14.97 16.16 -18.18
CA GLU A 86 -14.31 17.16 -19.04
C GLU A 86 -12.95 17.55 -18.43
N ILE A 87 -11.86 17.24 -19.13
CA ILE A 87 -10.49 17.59 -18.73
C ILE A 87 -9.98 18.72 -19.65
N PRO A 88 -9.49 19.85 -19.11
CA PRO A 88 -8.79 20.86 -19.90
C PRO A 88 -7.48 20.29 -20.45
N LEU A 89 -7.34 20.19 -21.78
CA LEU A 89 -6.14 19.76 -22.48
C LEU A 89 -5.51 20.94 -23.24
N PRO A 90 -4.61 21.73 -22.59
CA PRO A 90 -3.85 22.74 -23.29
C PRO A 90 -2.92 22.08 -24.32
N ARG A 91 -3.06 22.46 -25.60
CA ARG A 91 -2.20 21.94 -26.67
C ARG A 91 -0.74 22.31 -26.43
N THR A 92 0.17 21.38 -26.67
CA THR A 92 1.62 21.62 -26.64
C THR A 92 1.99 22.81 -27.53
N TYR A 93 2.86 23.69 -27.05
CA TYR A 93 3.27 24.94 -27.69
C TYR A 93 2.19 26.03 -27.85
N ALA A 94 0.94 25.81 -27.43
CA ALA A 94 -0.08 26.85 -27.33
C ALA A 94 -0.08 27.50 -25.94
N LYS A 95 -0.42 28.79 -25.88
CA LYS A 95 -0.62 29.53 -24.61
C LYS A 95 -2.08 29.96 -24.49
N TYR A 96 -2.69 29.63 -23.35
CA TYR A 96 -4.05 30.02 -22.99
C TYR A 96 -4.01 31.02 -21.83
N LYS A 97 -5.04 31.87 -21.70
CA LYS A 97 -5.10 32.88 -20.62
C LYS A 97 -5.31 32.27 -19.24
N SER A 98 -5.90 31.07 -19.18
CA SER A 98 -6.15 30.27 -17.99
C SER A 98 -6.42 28.82 -18.39
N GLU A 99 -6.33 27.89 -17.44
CA GLU A 99 -6.66 26.47 -17.66
C GLU A 99 -8.11 26.29 -18.14
N ALA A 100 -9.07 27.02 -17.55
CA ALA A 100 -10.47 27.00 -17.97
C ALA A 100 -10.73 27.50 -19.40
N ALA A 101 -9.76 28.19 -20.03
CA ALA A 101 -9.81 28.64 -21.42
C ALA A 101 -9.07 27.69 -22.39
N ALA A 102 -8.50 26.59 -21.90
CA ALA A 102 -7.94 25.55 -22.75
C ALA A 102 -9.07 24.71 -23.41
N PRO A 103 -8.83 24.08 -24.57
CA PRO A 103 -9.73 23.11 -25.15
C PRO A 103 -10.03 22.00 -24.14
N LYS A 104 -11.30 21.62 -24.00
CA LYS A 104 -11.71 20.52 -23.14
C LYS A 104 -11.79 19.23 -23.94
N PHE A 105 -11.41 18.13 -23.31
CA PHE A 105 -11.58 16.78 -23.81
C PHE A 105 -12.49 16.01 -22.86
N THR A 106 -13.53 15.37 -23.38
CA THR A 106 -14.43 14.52 -22.60
C THR A 106 -13.85 13.12 -22.54
N VAL A 107 -13.47 12.66 -21.35
CA VAL A 107 -13.15 11.25 -21.08
C VAL A 107 -14.45 10.54 -20.72
N PRO A 108 -15.01 9.68 -21.59
CA PRO A 108 -16.18 8.88 -21.26
C PRO A 108 -15.80 7.68 -20.39
N GLY A 109 -16.78 7.13 -19.67
CA GLY A 109 -16.63 5.83 -18.99
C GLY A 109 -15.71 5.83 -17.77
N VAL A 110 -15.52 6.97 -17.12
CA VAL A 110 -14.85 7.04 -15.82
C VAL A 110 -15.74 6.38 -14.78
N VAL A 111 -15.22 5.37 -14.09
CA VAL A 111 -15.94 4.65 -13.02
C VAL A 111 -15.43 5.17 -11.67
N HIS A 112 -16.30 5.60 -10.77
CA HIS A 112 -15.90 6.25 -9.52
C HIS A 112 -16.90 6.04 -8.36
N ARG A 113 -16.40 6.17 -7.13
CA ARG A 113 -17.20 6.19 -5.89
C ARG A 113 -17.34 7.60 -5.34
N ARG A 114 -18.25 7.79 -4.40
CA ARG A 114 -18.32 9.01 -3.58
C ARG A 114 -17.31 8.92 -2.43
N LEU A 115 -16.46 9.93 -2.29
CA LEU A 115 -15.40 9.99 -1.29
C LEU A 115 -15.93 9.97 0.16
N LEU A 116 -16.99 10.73 0.47
CA LEU A 116 -17.47 10.85 1.85
C LEU A 116 -18.03 9.53 2.44
N PRO A 117 -18.86 8.73 1.74
CA PRO A 117 -19.24 7.40 2.20
C PRO A 117 -18.04 6.47 2.46
N LEU A 118 -17.02 6.51 1.60
CA LEU A 118 -15.80 5.70 1.75
C LEU A 118 -15.00 6.11 2.99
N ILE A 119 -14.84 7.43 3.24
CA ILE A 119 -14.22 7.94 4.47
C ILE A 119 -15.02 7.49 5.70
N LYS A 120 -16.35 7.64 5.67
CA LYS A 120 -17.21 7.20 6.78
C LYS A 120 -17.04 5.71 7.07
N LEU A 121 -17.07 4.86 6.04
CA LEU A 121 -16.89 3.41 6.19
C LEU A 121 -15.54 3.10 6.86
N ALA A 122 -14.43 3.64 6.35
CA ALA A 122 -13.10 3.34 6.88
C ALA A 122 -12.81 3.91 8.29
N VAL A 123 -13.51 4.98 8.68
CA VAL A 123 -13.33 5.63 10.01
C VAL A 123 -14.32 5.10 11.05
N GLN A 124 -15.52 4.69 10.64
CA GLN A 124 -16.59 4.23 11.53
C GLN A 124 -16.67 2.70 11.65
N ASP A 125 -15.88 1.95 10.88
CA ASP A 125 -15.77 0.49 10.98
C ASP A 125 -15.39 0.08 12.42
N PRO A 126 -16.31 -0.55 13.19
CA PRO A 126 -16.07 -0.89 14.59
C PRO A 126 -15.27 -2.19 14.74
N GLU A 127 -15.22 -3.02 13.70
CA GLU A 127 -14.51 -4.31 13.67
C GLU A 127 -13.09 -4.18 13.07
N SER A 128 -12.77 -3.02 12.49
CA SER A 128 -11.45 -2.71 11.96
C SER A 128 -10.34 -2.97 12.97
N HIS A 129 -9.46 -3.94 12.68
CA HIS A 129 -8.22 -4.15 13.43
C HIS A 129 -7.30 -2.92 13.41
N LEU A 130 -7.55 -2.01 12.46
CA LEU A 130 -6.86 -0.73 12.29
C LEU A 130 -7.19 0.30 13.39
N LYS A 131 -8.29 0.14 14.12
CA LYS A 131 -8.81 1.10 15.12
C LYS A 131 -7.75 1.58 16.12
N HIS A 132 -6.83 0.70 16.51
CA HIS A 132 -5.78 0.97 17.50
C HIS A 132 -4.48 1.55 16.93
N ILE A 133 -4.34 1.65 15.60
CA ILE A 133 -3.13 2.15 14.92
C ILE A 133 -3.34 3.46 14.15
N TYR A 134 -4.55 4.02 14.18
CA TYR A 134 -4.81 5.37 13.68
C TYR A 134 -4.24 6.44 14.62
N HIS A 135 -3.38 7.30 14.07
CA HIS A 135 -2.93 8.52 14.73
C HIS A 135 -3.86 9.68 14.38
N TRP A 136 -4.86 9.90 15.24
CA TRP A 136 -5.85 10.97 15.11
C TRP A 136 -5.30 12.36 15.47
N LEU A 137 -4.41 12.42 16.46
CA LEU A 137 -3.81 13.65 16.96
C LEU A 137 -2.38 13.85 16.43
N ALA A 138 -2.09 15.08 16.02
CA ALA A 138 -0.78 15.48 15.55
C ALA A 138 0.21 15.58 16.72
N HIS A 139 1.45 15.12 16.53
CA HIS A 139 2.45 15.14 17.59
C HIS A 139 3.87 15.30 17.06
N ARG A 140 4.73 15.95 17.86
CA ARG A 140 6.17 16.02 17.56
C ARG A 140 6.87 14.77 18.05
N ARG A 141 7.60 14.10 17.16
CA ARG A 141 8.47 12.97 17.51
C ARG A 141 9.91 13.45 17.65
N TYR A 142 10.60 12.99 18.69
CA TYR A 142 12.02 13.28 18.91
C TYR A 142 12.81 11.99 19.08
N TRP A 143 14.04 11.97 18.58
CA TRP A 143 15.05 10.96 18.92
C TRP A 143 16.03 11.57 19.91
N ILE A 144 16.35 10.85 20.97
CA ILE A 144 17.35 11.24 21.97
C ILE A 144 18.60 10.42 21.65
N PRO A 145 19.71 11.04 21.22
CA PRO A 145 20.94 10.30 20.96
C PRO A 145 21.45 9.63 22.24
N PRO A 146 22.06 8.44 22.16
CA PRO A 146 22.69 7.82 23.32
C PRO A 146 23.82 8.72 23.83
N LEU A 147 24.06 8.71 25.14
CA LEU A 147 25.22 9.39 25.72
C LEU A 147 26.50 8.79 25.15
N SER A 148 27.42 9.65 24.73
CA SER A 148 28.78 9.24 24.39
C SER A 148 29.38 8.50 25.58
N ARG A 149 29.58 7.20 25.46
CA ARG A 149 30.31 6.43 26.47
C ARG A 149 31.73 7.02 26.53
N PRO A 150 32.26 7.40 27.71
CA PRO A 150 33.67 7.77 27.78
C PRO A 150 34.50 6.60 27.27
N GLU A 151 35.44 6.89 26.37
CA GLU A 151 36.42 5.89 25.96
C GLU A 151 37.22 5.45 27.21
N PRO A 152 37.60 4.17 27.30
CA PRO A 152 38.44 3.73 28.41
C PRO A 152 39.75 4.52 28.36
N GLU A 153 40.02 5.26 29.44
CA GLU A 153 41.26 6.04 29.58
C GLU A 153 42.45 5.10 29.37
N SER A 154 43.30 5.45 28.40
CA SER A 154 44.54 4.71 28.16
C SER A 154 45.42 4.77 29.40
N GLU A 155 45.72 3.63 30.01
CA GLU A 155 46.63 3.53 31.15
C GLU A 155 48.02 4.07 30.76
N SER A 156 48.31 5.31 31.10
CA SER A 156 49.64 5.92 31.02
C SER A 156 50.33 5.85 32.38
N GLU A 157 51.54 5.30 32.40
CA GLU A 157 52.36 5.08 33.59
C GLU A 157 52.68 6.38 34.38
N PRO A 158 53.00 6.27 35.70
CA PRO A 158 53.13 7.43 36.57
C PRO A 158 54.49 8.14 36.44
N GLU A 159 54.47 9.44 36.16
CA GLU A 159 55.61 10.36 36.39
C GLU A 159 55.50 11.09 37.75
N PRO A 160 56.63 11.55 38.34
CA PRO A 160 56.68 11.96 39.75
C PRO A 160 56.40 13.45 40.03
N GLU A 161 55.82 13.72 41.22
CA GLU A 161 55.73 15.04 41.89
C GLU A 161 57.12 15.60 42.33
N PRO A 162 57.31 16.89 42.71
CA PRO A 162 56.35 17.88 43.28
C PRO A 162 56.38 19.27 42.56
N GLU A 163 55.97 20.47 43.06
CA GLU A 163 55.61 21.04 44.39
C GLU A 163 54.50 22.15 44.24
N PRO A 164 53.93 22.77 45.31
CA PRO A 164 52.59 23.38 45.29
C PRO A 164 52.50 24.91 45.16
N SER A 165 51.36 25.42 44.65
CA SER A 165 50.65 26.68 45.02
C SER A 165 49.56 27.08 44.01
N PRO A 166 48.60 27.96 44.34
CA PRO A 166 47.70 27.93 45.49
C PRO A 166 46.23 27.77 45.04
N SER A 167 45.32 27.56 46.00
CA SER A 167 43.91 27.27 45.75
C SER A 167 43.13 28.38 45.02
N SER A 168 42.52 28.01 43.88
CA SER A 168 41.36 28.72 43.35
C SER A 168 40.23 27.70 43.13
N SER A 169 39.32 27.64 44.09
CA SER A 169 38.19 26.70 44.11
C SER A 169 37.15 27.09 43.05
N ARG A 170 37.40 26.73 41.79
CA ARG A 170 36.41 26.85 40.72
C ARG A 170 35.54 25.61 40.73
N SER A 171 34.36 25.73 41.34
CA SER A 171 33.31 24.71 41.35
C SER A 171 32.76 24.48 39.94
N THR A 172 33.47 23.66 39.16
CA THR A 172 32.98 23.13 37.89
C THR A 172 31.90 22.09 38.17
N SER A 173 30.64 22.52 38.22
CA SER A 173 29.50 21.63 38.08
C SER A 173 29.45 21.09 36.65
N SER A 174 30.25 20.05 36.37
CA SER A 174 30.19 19.27 35.14
C SER A 174 28.88 18.48 35.11
N GLN A 175 27.78 19.16 34.74
CA GLN A 175 26.64 18.43 34.21
C GLN A 175 27.11 17.65 32.97
N PRO A 176 26.75 16.37 32.82
CA PRO A 176 27.06 15.64 31.60
C PRO A 176 26.39 16.37 30.43
N ASN A 177 27.15 16.58 29.35
CA ASN A 177 26.63 17.15 28.10
C ASN A 177 25.70 16.12 27.43
N ASN A 178 24.49 15.98 27.95
CA ASN A 178 23.46 15.15 27.35
C ASN A 178 23.14 15.70 25.96
N PRO A 179 23.16 14.88 24.90
CA PRO A 179 22.93 15.36 23.55
C PRO A 179 21.49 15.84 23.38
N SER A 180 21.31 17.01 22.77
CA SER A 180 20.00 17.61 22.53
C SER A 180 19.09 16.68 21.71
N PRO A 181 17.79 16.53 22.08
CA PRO A 181 16.85 15.74 21.30
C PRO A 181 16.68 16.28 19.86
N ILE A 182 16.71 15.38 18.88
CA ILE A 182 16.60 15.70 17.46
C ILE A 182 15.16 15.48 17.01
N ARG A 183 14.55 16.48 16.36
CA ARG A 183 13.19 16.37 15.79
C ARG A 183 13.20 15.38 14.63
N VAL A 184 12.27 14.44 14.64
CA VAL A 184 12.11 13.40 13.60
C VAL A 184 10.78 13.58 12.89
N TYR A 185 10.81 13.41 11.56
CA TYR A 185 9.64 13.36 10.69
C TYR A 185 9.60 11.98 10.01
N THR A 186 8.47 11.28 10.11
CA THR A 186 8.26 9.94 9.52
C THR A 186 6.97 9.87 8.69
N ASP A 187 5.92 10.55 9.13
CA ASP A 187 4.55 10.38 8.64
C ASP A 187 3.75 11.70 8.74
N CYS A 188 2.58 11.76 8.11
CA CYS A 188 1.78 12.99 8.05
C CYS A 188 1.45 13.55 9.44
N TYR A 189 1.07 12.69 10.39
CA TYR A 189 0.69 13.06 11.77
C TYR A 189 1.84 13.62 12.63
N ASN A 190 3.09 13.62 12.14
CA ASN A 190 4.21 14.27 12.82
C ASN A 190 4.89 15.38 11.99
N SER A 191 4.31 15.73 10.84
CA SER A 191 4.68 16.92 10.06
C SER A 191 4.21 18.21 10.71
N ASP A 192 4.93 19.32 10.47
CA ASP A 192 4.51 20.64 10.96
C ASP A 192 3.22 21.12 10.28
N ALA A 193 3.01 20.82 8.99
CA ALA A 193 1.78 21.14 8.29
C ALA A 193 0.52 20.51 8.93
N MET A 194 0.65 19.32 9.52
CA MET A 194 -0.44 18.68 10.25
C MET A 194 -0.67 19.32 11.63
N LEU A 195 0.40 19.64 12.36
CA LEU A 195 0.32 20.37 13.64
C LEU A 195 -0.36 21.74 13.45
N ASP A 196 -0.02 22.45 12.37
CA ASP A 196 -0.65 23.73 12.02
C ASP A 196 -2.12 23.56 11.62
N ALA A 197 -2.46 22.50 10.87
CA ALA A 197 -3.84 22.20 10.50
C ALA A 197 -4.71 21.82 11.71
N GLU A 198 -4.17 21.06 12.66
CA GLU A 198 -4.81 20.71 13.93
C GLU A 198 -5.03 21.97 14.79
N ALA A 199 -3.99 22.78 14.99
CA ALA A 199 -4.10 24.04 15.70
C ALA A 199 -5.07 25.03 15.02
N ALA A 200 -5.26 24.94 13.70
CA ALA A 200 -6.22 25.75 12.95
C ALA A 200 -7.67 25.26 13.09
N ILE A 201 -7.93 23.95 13.20
CA ILE A 201 -9.29 23.43 13.41
C ILE A 201 -9.75 23.65 14.86
N HIS A 202 -8.87 23.51 15.86
CA HIS A 202 -9.20 23.79 17.27
C HIS A 202 -9.45 25.28 17.57
N LYS A 203 -8.96 26.19 16.73
CA LYS A 203 -9.25 27.64 16.81
C LYS A 203 -10.56 28.05 16.16
N LYS A 204 -11.22 27.17 15.39
CA LYS A 204 -12.50 27.49 14.76
C LYS A 204 -13.65 27.38 15.77
N PRO A 205 -14.71 28.19 15.64
CA PRO A 205 -15.91 28.01 16.44
C PRO A 205 -16.51 26.63 16.16
N ARG A 206 -17.02 25.98 17.22
CA ARG A 206 -17.73 24.69 17.11
C ARG A 206 -19.01 24.85 16.31
N ALA A 207 -19.42 23.80 15.60
CA ALA A 207 -20.71 23.76 14.92
C ALA A 207 -21.86 23.81 15.94
N ALA A 208 -22.96 24.45 15.56
CA ALA A 208 -24.13 24.57 16.42
C ALA A 208 -24.81 23.21 16.61
N GLY A 209 -24.95 22.79 17.87
CA GLY A 209 -25.53 21.50 18.25
C GLY A 209 -24.53 20.40 18.59
N ASP A 210 -23.21 20.64 18.42
CA ASP A 210 -22.20 19.67 18.81
C ASP A 210 -22.14 19.46 20.34
N PRO A 211 -22.03 18.21 20.82
CA PRO A 211 -21.73 17.91 22.22
C PRO A 211 -20.45 18.60 22.69
N ALA A 212 -20.35 18.98 23.97
CA ALA A 212 -19.20 19.71 24.50
C ALA A 212 -17.88 18.90 24.51
N ASP A 213 -18.00 17.57 24.55
CA ASP A 213 -16.93 16.56 24.58
C ASP A 213 -16.52 16.05 23.19
N LEU A 214 -17.23 16.43 22.11
CA LEU A 214 -16.86 16.02 20.75
C LEU A 214 -15.48 16.58 20.36
N GLU A 215 -14.53 15.72 20.00
CA GLU A 215 -13.21 16.12 19.52
C GLU A 215 -13.22 16.41 18.02
N TYR A 216 -12.43 17.41 17.60
CA TYR A 216 -12.19 17.71 16.19
C TYR A 216 -10.78 17.24 15.81
N ALA A 217 -10.70 16.31 14.86
CA ALA A 217 -9.45 15.83 14.29
C ALA A 217 -9.35 16.19 12.79
N ILE A 218 -8.12 16.27 12.28
CA ILE A 218 -7.85 16.33 10.84
C ILE A 218 -7.60 14.91 10.34
N LEU A 219 -8.17 14.54 9.19
CA LEU A 219 -7.89 13.27 8.52
C LEU A 219 -7.09 13.54 7.23
N PRO A 220 -5.78 13.24 7.18
CA PRO A 220 -4.97 13.46 5.98
C PRO A 220 -5.37 12.47 4.89
N LEU A 221 -5.72 12.98 3.72
CA LEU A 221 -6.09 12.18 2.54
C LEU A 221 -4.92 12.16 1.55
N LEU A 222 -4.37 10.98 1.29
CA LEU A 222 -3.25 10.78 0.36
C LEU A 222 -3.77 10.13 -0.92
N LEU A 223 -4.06 10.95 -1.93
CA LEU A 223 -4.53 10.51 -3.24
C LEU A 223 -3.35 10.19 -4.16
N TRP A 224 -3.48 9.09 -4.90
CA TRP A 224 -2.47 8.60 -5.83
C TRP A 224 -3.13 8.09 -7.12
N SER A 225 -2.34 8.06 -8.19
CA SER A 225 -2.69 7.38 -9.44
C SER A 225 -1.42 6.93 -10.14
N ASP A 226 -1.41 5.69 -10.58
CA ASP A 226 -0.37 5.07 -11.40
C ASP A 226 -1.01 4.15 -12.45
N ALA A 227 -0.24 3.79 -13.47
CA ALA A 227 -0.72 2.93 -14.55
C ALA A 227 -0.69 1.47 -14.10
N THR A 228 -1.86 0.86 -13.92
CA THR A 228 -1.96 -0.57 -13.57
C THR A 228 -2.30 -1.41 -14.79
N GLN A 229 -1.53 -2.48 -15.00
CA GLN A 229 -1.90 -3.55 -15.92
C GLN A 229 -2.88 -4.47 -15.20
N LEU A 230 -4.10 -4.63 -15.74
CA LEU A 230 -5.18 -5.34 -15.04
C LEU A 230 -4.98 -6.86 -14.96
N SER A 231 -4.16 -7.41 -15.85
CA SER A 231 -3.86 -8.83 -15.95
C SER A 231 -2.37 -9.03 -16.25
N SER A 232 -1.80 -10.14 -15.81
CA SER A 232 -0.50 -10.61 -16.26
C SER A 232 -0.48 -11.00 -17.75
N PHE A 233 -1.68 -11.15 -18.35
CA PHE A 233 -1.91 -11.57 -19.72
C PHE A 233 -3.04 -10.71 -20.33
N GLY A 234 -2.66 -9.66 -21.04
CA GLY A 234 -3.58 -8.68 -21.63
C GLY A 234 -2.91 -7.33 -21.88
N SER A 235 -3.49 -6.53 -22.78
CA SER A 235 -3.04 -5.16 -23.09
C SER A 235 -3.93 -4.08 -22.43
N ALA A 236 -4.91 -4.50 -21.63
CA ALA A 236 -5.82 -3.62 -20.91
C ALA A 236 -5.11 -2.89 -19.75
N SER A 237 -4.82 -1.61 -19.96
CA SER A 237 -4.34 -0.70 -18.92
C SER A 237 -5.51 0.08 -18.31
N LEU A 238 -5.49 0.22 -16.99
CA LEU A 238 -6.43 1.05 -16.25
C LEU A 238 -5.64 1.98 -15.32
N TRP A 239 -6.11 3.22 -15.19
CA TRP A 239 -5.53 4.21 -14.29
C TRP A 239 -6.42 4.35 -13.06
N PRO A 240 -6.19 3.57 -11.98
CA PRO A 240 -6.87 3.78 -10.73
C PRO A 240 -6.51 5.15 -10.14
N ILE A 241 -7.48 5.74 -9.46
CA ILE A 241 -7.28 6.73 -8.42
C ILE A 241 -7.62 6.02 -7.11
N TYR A 242 -6.68 6.02 -6.18
CA TYR A 242 -6.85 5.41 -4.86
C TYR A 242 -6.39 6.35 -3.76
N LEU A 243 -6.88 6.06 -2.57
CA LEU A 243 -6.72 6.86 -1.37
C LEU A 243 -6.08 6.02 -0.27
N TYR A 244 -5.09 6.59 0.40
CA TYR A 244 -4.65 6.16 1.73
C TYR A 244 -4.96 7.24 2.78
N PHE A 245 -5.20 6.82 4.02
CA PHE A 245 -5.26 7.73 5.17
C PHE A 245 -3.88 7.98 5.75
N GLY A 246 -3.42 9.24 5.74
CA GLY A 246 -2.11 9.62 6.29
C GLY A 246 -2.01 9.58 7.81
N SER A 247 -3.12 9.34 8.51
CA SER A 247 -3.16 8.97 9.94
C SER A 247 -2.63 7.55 10.20
N LEU A 248 -2.43 6.73 9.17
CA LEU A 248 -1.77 5.42 9.27
C LEU A 248 -0.31 5.54 8.83
N SER A 249 0.59 4.87 9.57
CA SER A 249 2.02 4.88 9.28
C SER A 249 2.32 4.35 7.88
N LYS A 250 3.41 4.84 7.26
CA LYS A 250 3.91 4.37 5.96
C LYS A 250 4.13 2.86 5.95
N TYR A 251 4.58 2.29 7.06
CA TYR A 251 4.76 0.84 7.19
C TYR A 251 3.43 0.09 7.07
N CYS A 252 2.39 0.52 7.78
CA CYS A 252 1.07 -0.10 7.65
C CYS A 252 0.55 0.01 6.22
N ARG A 253 0.55 1.22 5.64
CA ARG A 253 0.10 1.47 4.26
C ARG A 253 0.88 0.69 3.19
N GLY A 254 2.12 0.33 3.47
CA GLY A 254 2.97 -0.46 2.58
C GLY A 254 2.83 -1.98 2.71
N ARG A 255 2.00 -2.51 3.63
CA ARG A 255 1.74 -3.95 3.75
C ARG A 255 0.53 -4.33 2.88
N PRO A 256 0.70 -5.13 1.81
CA PRO A 256 -0.41 -5.47 0.91
C PRO A 256 -1.57 -6.21 1.60
N THR A 257 -1.25 -7.03 2.60
CA THR A 257 -2.21 -7.81 3.42
C THR A 257 -3.12 -6.97 4.30
N GLU A 258 -2.87 -5.67 4.44
CA GLU A 258 -3.70 -4.75 5.23
C GLU A 258 -4.82 -4.08 4.41
N PHE A 259 -4.82 -4.26 3.07
CA PHE A 259 -5.85 -3.75 2.15
C PHE A 259 -6.19 -2.25 2.28
N LEU A 260 -5.22 -1.42 2.70
CA LEU A 260 -5.40 0.00 3.01
C LEU A 260 -5.55 0.93 1.80
N ALA A 261 -5.41 0.39 0.59
CA ALA A 261 -5.57 1.12 -0.66
C ALA A 261 -7.06 1.22 -1.01
N HIS A 262 -7.70 2.33 -0.65
CA HIS A 262 -9.11 2.51 -0.96
C HIS A 262 -9.29 3.03 -2.39
N HIS A 263 -9.72 2.15 -3.30
CA HIS A 263 -10.03 2.52 -4.68
C HIS A 263 -11.20 3.52 -4.74
N LEU A 264 -10.93 4.68 -5.35
CA LEU A 264 -11.86 5.81 -5.46
C LEU A 264 -12.41 5.95 -6.88
N ALA A 265 -11.57 5.77 -7.90
CA ALA A 265 -11.98 5.81 -9.29
C ALA A 265 -11.06 4.96 -10.18
N TYR A 266 -11.50 4.76 -11.42
CA TYR A 266 -10.75 4.14 -12.50
C TYR A 266 -11.01 4.92 -13.78
N ILE A 267 -9.93 5.42 -14.38
CA ILE A 267 -9.95 6.14 -15.66
C ILE A 267 -9.60 5.17 -16.78
N PRO A 268 -10.47 5.00 -17.80
CA PRO A 268 -10.17 4.14 -18.94
C PRO A 268 -9.06 4.74 -19.81
N GLY A 269 -8.30 3.87 -20.49
CA GLY A 269 -7.33 4.30 -21.48
C GLY A 269 -8.00 5.06 -22.64
N VAL A 270 -7.50 6.27 -22.94
CA VAL A 270 -8.01 7.09 -24.05
C VAL A 270 -7.30 6.68 -25.35
N SER A 271 -7.80 5.62 -25.98
CA SER A 271 -7.49 5.34 -27.39
C SER A 271 -8.08 6.46 -28.26
N ASN A 272 -7.22 7.06 -29.11
CA ASN A 272 -7.52 8.13 -30.09
C ASN A 272 -7.34 9.60 -29.62
N LEU A 273 -6.18 9.94 -29.06
CA LEU A 273 -5.68 11.33 -28.96
C LEU A 273 -4.96 11.80 -30.25
N ARG A 274 -5.42 11.39 -31.45
CA ARG A 274 -4.68 11.60 -32.72
C ARG A 274 -5.41 12.36 -33.84
N ASP A 275 -6.67 12.74 -33.62
CA ASP A 275 -7.49 13.50 -34.59
C ASP A 275 -7.73 14.95 -34.11
#